data_AF-F7PQ17-F1
#
_entry.id   AF-F7PQ17-F1
#
_cell.length_a   1.000
_cell.length_b   1.000
_cell.length_c   1.000
_cell.angle_alpha   90.00
_cell.angle_beta   90.00
_cell.angle_gamma   90.00
#
_symmetry.space_group_name_H-M   'P 1'
#
loop_
_entity.id
_entity.type
_entity.pdbx_description
1 polymer ?
#
loop_
_entity_poly.entity_id
_entity_poly.type
_entity_poly.pdbx_seq_one_letter_code
_entity_poly.pdbx_strand_id
1 'polypeptide(L)' 'MDLDPASLSDVPAENPAVAVAISAVVATVVYLAIQLVMDGAVNLVETAAFVIVFTGVYTAFLYLRREIQE' A
#
# COMPACT_ATOMS: atom_id res chain seq x y z
N MET A 1 -15.08 -13.98 17.35
CA MET A 1 -13.85 -13.73 16.58
C MET A 1 -14.26 -12.87 15.42
N ASP A 2 -14.14 -11.56 15.56
CA ASP A 2 -14.23 -10.62 14.45
C ASP A 2 -13.05 -10.90 13.53
N LEU A 3 -13.30 -11.66 12.47
CA LEU A 3 -12.40 -11.74 11.34
C LEU A 3 -12.80 -10.60 10.42
N ASP A 4 -12.52 -9.36 10.83
CA ASP A 4 -12.51 -8.24 9.89
C ASP A 4 -11.16 -8.32 9.16
N PRO A 5 -11.12 -8.86 7.93
CA PRO A 5 -9.87 -8.99 7.18
C PRO A 5 -9.22 -7.64 6.85
N ALA A 6 -9.91 -6.52 7.16
CA ALA A 6 -9.45 -5.16 6.95
C ALA A 6 -9.20 -4.38 8.26
N SER A 7 -9.22 -5.02 9.44
CA SER A 7 -8.94 -4.30 10.69
C SER A 7 -7.48 -3.83 10.70
N LEU A 8 -7.26 -2.51 10.56
CA LEU A 8 -5.93 -1.88 10.58
C LEU A 8 -5.31 -1.82 11.98
N SER A 9 -5.98 -2.38 12.98
CA SER A 9 -5.59 -2.41 14.40
C SER A 9 -4.22 -3.07 14.65
N ASP A 10 -3.72 -3.88 13.71
CA ASP A 10 -2.46 -4.62 13.84
C ASP A 10 -1.32 -4.10 12.94
N VAL A 11 -1.51 -3.00 12.19
CA VAL A 11 -0.39 -2.40 11.45
C VAL A 11 0.47 -1.63 12.45
N PRO A 12 1.75 -1.99 12.68
CA PRO A 12 2.58 -1.32 13.68
C PRO A 12 2.79 0.14 13.28
N ALA A 13 2.00 1.04 13.87
CA ALA A 13 2.09 2.48 13.62
C ALA A 13 3.35 3.11 14.23
N GLU A 14 4.12 2.36 15.02
CA GLU A 14 5.32 2.84 15.70
C GLU A 14 6.49 3.16 14.73
N ASN A 15 6.53 2.55 13.54
CA ASN A 15 7.55 2.84 12.55
C ASN A 15 6.94 3.16 11.18
N PRO A 16 7.02 4.42 10.70
CA PRO A 16 6.41 4.83 9.44
C PRO A 16 6.96 4.07 8.23
N ALA A 17 8.23 3.65 8.26
CA ALA A 17 8.81 2.85 7.18
C ALA A 17 8.18 1.45 7.10
N VAL A 18 7.82 0.86 8.25
CA VAL A 18 7.16 -0.45 8.30
C VAL A 18 5.73 -0.34 7.75
N ALA A 19 5.00 0.72 8.11
CA ALA A 19 3.67 0.98 7.55
C ALA A 19 3.73 1.13 6.02
N VAL A 20 4.67 1.93 5.50
CA VAL A 20 4.87 2.08 4.05
C VAL A 20 5.18 0.74 3.39
N ALA A 21 6.09 -0.05 3.95
CA ALA A 21 6.47 -1.34 3.39
C ALA A 21 5.29 -2.32 3.32
N ILE A 22 4.53 -2.47 4.42
CA ILE A 22 3.36 -3.35 4.49
C ILE A 22 2.31 -2.90 3.47
N SER A 23 1.99 -1.60 3.45
CA SER A 23 1.02 -1.06 2.51
C SER A 23 1.45 -1.24 1.05
N ALA A 24 2.73 -1.04 0.74
CA ALA A 24 3.26 -1.25 -0.61
C ALA A 24 3.15 -2.71 -1.04
N VAL A 25 3.44 -3.66 -0.14
CA VAL A 25 3.28 -5.10 -0.42
C VAL A 25 1.82 -5.44 -0.71
N VAL A 26 0.90 -5.02 0.15
CA VAL A 26 -0.55 -5.28 -0.02
C VAL A 26 -1.06 -4.65 -1.32
N ALA A 27 -0.72 -3.40 -1.58
CA ALA A 27 -1.10 -2.70 -2.80
C ALA A 27 -0.57 -3.40 -4.06
N THR A 28 0.68 -3.87 -4.03
CA THR A 28 1.29 -4.60 -5.15
C THR A 28 0.54 -5.90 -5.41
N VAL A 29 0.23 -6.68 -4.37
CA VAL A 29 -0.52 -7.94 -4.51
C VAL A 29 -1.90 -7.70 -5.12
N VAL A 30 -2.62 -6.68 -4.63
CA VAL A 30 -3.94 -6.31 -5.17
C VAL A 30 -3.83 -5.88 -6.63
N TYR A 31 -2.85 -5.05 -6.97
CA TYR A 31 -2.66 -4.58 -8.33
C TYR A 31 -2.29 -5.69 -9.32
N LEU A 32 -1.47 -6.66 -8.88
CA LEU A 32 -1.19 -7.87 -9.66
C LEU A 32 -2.45 -8.70 -9.90
N ALA A 33 -3.31 -8.86 -8.89
CA ALA A 33 -4.57 -9.57 -9.05
C ALA A 33 -5.50 -8.87 -10.05
N ILE A 34 -5.55 -7.53 -10.03
CA ILE A 34 -6.32 -6.73 -10.98
C ILE A 34 -5.82 -6.93 -12.41
N GLN A 35 -4.51 -6.83 -12.65
CA GLN A 35 -3.92 -7.06 -13.98
C GLN A 35 -4.22 -8.47 -14.51
N LEU A 36 -4.12 -9.49 -13.64
CA LEU A 36 -4.44 -10.86 -14.03
C LEU A 36 -5.92 -11.03 -14.42
N VAL A 37 -6.85 -10.34 -13.73
CA VAL A 37 -8.27 -10.41 -14.02
C VAL A 37 -8.65 -9.60 -15.28
N MET A 38 -8.06 -8.42 -15.47
CA MET A 38 -8.44 -7.50 -16.53
C MET A 38 -7.70 -7.77 -17.84
N ASP A 39 -6.39 -8.00 -17.76
CA ASP A 39 -5.51 -8.06 -18.93
C ASP A 39 -5.01 -9.49 -19.20
N GLY A 40 -5.20 -10.41 -18.24
CA GLY A 40 -4.76 -11.80 -18.35
C GLY A 40 -3.25 -12.01 -18.23
N ALA A 41 -2.49 -10.94 -18.03
CA ALA A 41 -1.03 -10.96 -17.92
C ALA A 41 -0.53 -9.84 -16.99
N VAL A 42 0.71 -9.98 -16.51
CA VAL A 42 1.37 -8.97 -15.68
C VAL A 42 2.33 -8.15 -16.53
N ASN A 43 2.17 -6.84 -16.51
CA ASN A 43 3.13 -5.87 -17.04
C ASN A 43 4.06 -5.38 -15.91
N LEU A 44 5.32 -5.79 -15.98
CA LEU A 44 6.31 -5.45 -14.95
C LEU A 44 6.64 -3.95 -14.92
N VAL A 45 6.62 -3.28 -16.07
CA VAL A 45 6.91 -1.83 -16.16
C VAL A 45 5.79 -1.04 -15.49
N GLU A 46 4.55 -1.41 -15.76
CA GLU A 46 3.38 -0.78 -15.16
C GLU A 46 3.32 -1.04 -13.65
N THR A 47 3.62 -2.26 -13.23
CA THR A 47 3.72 -2.63 -11.81
C THR A 47 4.79 -1.83 -11.09
N ALA A 48 5.98 -1.67 -11.67
CA ALA A 48 7.03 -0.85 -11.08
C ALA A 48 6.59 0.61 -10.95
N ALA A 49 5.94 1.17 -11.99
CA ALA A 49 5.40 2.52 -11.95
C ALA A 49 4.33 2.68 -10.86
N PHE A 50 3.41 1.73 -10.75
CA PHE A 50 2.39 1.70 -9.70
C PHE A 50 3.02 1.72 -8.31
N VAL A 51 3.99 0.84 -8.03
CA VAL A 51 4.63 0.75 -6.72
C VAL A 51 5.33 2.05 -6.35
N ILE A 52 6.04 2.68 -7.29
CA ILE A 52 6.71 3.97 -7.07
C ILE A 52 5.68 5.07 -6.74
N VAL A 53 4.62 5.19 -7.55
CA VAL A 53 3.58 6.20 -7.35
C VAL A 53 2.85 5.99 -6.03
N PHE A 54 2.43 4.76 -5.74
CA PHE A 54 1.76 4.39 -4.50
C PHE A 54 2.61 4.73 -3.28
N THR A 55 3.88 4.31 -3.29
CA THR A 55 4.82 4.56 -2.19
C THR A 55 5.00 6.06 -1.96
N GLY A 56 5.16 6.83 -3.03
CA GLY A 56 5.29 8.29 -2.97
C GLY A 56 4.06 8.96 -2.36
N VAL A 57 2.86 8.63 -2.85
CA VAL A 57 1.59 9.19 -2.35
C VAL A 57 1.35 8.80 -0.89
N TYR A 58 1.58 7.54 -0.54
CA TYR A 58 1.36 7.05 0.83
C TYR A 58 2.34 7.67 1.82
N THR A 59 3.61 7.84 1.42
CA THR A 59 4.61 8.54 2.23
C THR A 59 4.25 10.01 2.42
N ALA A 60 3.82 10.70 1.36
CA ALA A 60 3.35 12.08 1.45
C ALA A 60 2.12 12.21 2.36
N PHE A 61 1.18 11.27 2.29
CA PHE A 61 0.04 11.20 3.19
C PHE A 61 0.46 11.06 4.66
N LEU A 62 1.41 10.17 4.96
CA LEU A 62 1.91 10.01 6.32
C LEU A 62 2.63 11.27 6.84
N TYR A 63 3.38 11.94 5.96
CA TYR A 63 4.04 13.21 6.29
C TYR A 63 3.01 14.30 6.65
N LEU A 64 2.03 14.54 5.76
CA LEU A 64 0.97 15.53 5.98
C LEU A 64 0.13 15.20 7.22
N ARG A 65 -0.17 13.92 7.44
CA ARG A 65 -0.91 13.48 8.63
C ARG A 65 -0.15 13.82 9.91
N ARG A 66 1.17 13.68 9.91
CA ARG A 66 2.00 14.04 11.06
C ARG A 66 1.98 15.56 11.30
N GLU A 67 2.13 16.35 10.25
CA GLU A 67 2.14 17.83 10.33
C GLU A 67 0.80 18.41 10.84
N ILE A 68 -0.34 17.79 10.48
CA ILE A 68 -1.67 18.24 10.93
C ILE A 68 -1.96 17.85 12.40
N GLN A 69 -1.27 16.85 12.94
CA GLN A 69 -1.49 16.34 14.30
C GLN A 69 -0.55 16.95 15.35
N GLU A 70 0.48 17.70 14.94
CA GLU A 70 1.34 18.54 15.79
C GLU A 70 0.74 19.95 15.96
#